data_AF-A0A5N4EEJ1-F1
#
_entry.id   AF-A0A5N4EEJ1-F1
#
_cell.length_a   1.000
_cell.length_b   1.000
_cell.length_c   1.000
_cell.angle_alpha   90.00
_cell.angle_beta   90.00
_cell.angle_gamma   90.00
#
_symmetry.space_group_name_H-M   'P 1'
#
loop_
_entity.id
_entity.type
_entity.pdbx_description
1 polymer ?
#
loop_
_entity_poly.entity_id
_entity_poly.type
_entity_poly.pdbx_seq_one_letter_code
_entity_poly.pdbx_strand_id
1 'polypeptide(L)'
;MEVWIIGIYSLGASGSSLFLFVKQEKDQRSLDINTAKCMLGLLLGKIWPLFPVFHQFLEQSKYKVINKDQWCNVLEFSRTINLDLSNYDEDGAWPVLLDEFVEWYKDKQMS
;
A
#
# COMPACT_ATOMS: atom_id res chain seq x y z
N MET A 1 -15.23 11.23 9.82
CA MET A 1 -13.84 10.96 9.40
C MET A 1 -13.20 12.24 8.86
N GLU A 2 -13.24 13.39 9.55
CA GLU A 2 -12.88 14.67 8.88
C GLU A 2 -12.28 15.74 9.81
N VAL A 3 -11.37 15.37 10.72
CA VAL A 3 -10.66 16.36 11.55
C VAL A 3 -9.16 16.10 11.74
N TRP A 4 -8.68 14.88 11.49
CA TRP A 4 -7.28 14.53 11.75
C TRP A 4 -6.33 14.85 10.59
N ILE A 5 -6.81 14.83 9.34
CA ILE A 5 -5.96 15.09 8.16
C ILE A 5 -5.54 16.56 8.09
N ILE A 6 -6.41 17.50 8.46
CA ILE A 6 -6.12 18.95 8.44
C ILE A 6 -5.16 19.40 9.54
N GLY A 7 -5.05 18.68 10.66
CA GLY A 7 -4.08 18.99 11.72
C GLY A 7 -2.62 18.72 11.32
N ILE A 8 -2.40 17.79 10.39
CA ILE A 8 -1.07 17.34 9.95
C ILE A 8 -0.44 18.33 8.96
N TYR A 9 -1.23 19.04 8.15
CA TYR A 9 -0.71 20.00 7.18
C TYR A 9 -0.33 21.37 7.80
N SER A 10 -0.80 21.68 9.00
CA SER A 10 -0.60 23.00 9.64
C SER A 10 0.70 23.10 10.46
N LEU A 11 1.18 21.99 11.02
CA LEU A 11 2.53 21.90 11.60
C LEU A 11 3.43 21.24 10.58
N GLY A 12 4.50 21.90 10.13
CA GLY A 12 5.49 21.39 9.17
C GLY A 12 6.29 20.17 9.66
N ALA A 13 5.59 19.11 10.05
CA ALA A 13 6.13 17.88 10.56
C ALA A 13 6.60 17.02 9.37
N SER A 14 7.92 16.83 9.29
CA SER A 14 8.51 15.82 8.40
C SER A 14 7.74 14.49 8.53
N GLY A 15 7.49 13.81 7.41
CA GLY A 15 6.66 12.59 7.36
C GLY A 15 7.04 11.49 8.37
N SER A 16 8.24 11.56 8.95
CA SER A 16 8.71 10.81 10.10
C SER A 16 7.79 10.86 11.33
N SER A 17 7.17 12.01 11.63
CA SER A 17 6.27 12.15 12.80
C SER A 17 4.89 11.55 12.55
N LEU A 18 4.45 11.48 11.30
CA LEU A 18 3.18 10.83 10.94
C LEU A 18 3.24 9.32 11.19
N PHE A 19 4.41 8.72 10.98
CA PHE A 19 4.65 7.30 11.22
C PHE A 19 4.67 6.95 12.72
N LEU A 20 5.12 7.87 13.58
CA LEU A 20 5.13 7.68 15.04
C LEU A 20 3.73 7.86 15.65
N PHE A 21 2.88 8.73 15.09
CA PHE A 21 1.53 8.93 15.62
C PHE A 21 0.59 7.76 15.32
N VAL A 22 0.70 7.15 14.13
CA VAL A 22 0.01 5.88 13.83
C VAL A 22 0.50 4.72 14.70
N LYS A 23 1.79 4.73 15.08
CA LYS A 23 2.39 3.70 15.92
C LYS A 23 1.92 3.76 17.38
N GLN A 24 1.49 4.93 17.86
CA GLN A 24 1.11 5.15 19.24
C GLN A 24 -0.36 4.82 19.51
N GLU A 25 -1.28 5.03 18.54
CA GLU A 25 -2.68 5.13 18.95
C GLU A 25 -3.39 3.82 19.26
N LYS A 26 -3.25 2.72 18.51
CA LYS A 26 -4.02 1.51 18.87
C LYS A 26 -3.30 0.24 18.48
N ASP A 27 -3.43 -0.76 19.35
CA ASP A 27 -3.20 -2.19 19.16
C ASP A 27 -4.04 -2.80 18.00
N GLN A 28 -4.24 -2.04 16.93
CA GLN A 28 -4.95 -2.42 15.73
C GLN A 28 -3.88 -2.95 14.77
N ARG A 29 -3.71 -4.27 14.75
CA ARG A 29 -2.84 -4.98 13.80
C ARG A 29 -3.25 -4.80 12.33
N SER A 30 -4.32 -4.06 12.06
CA SER A 30 -4.92 -3.87 10.74
C SER A 30 -5.44 -2.45 10.52
N LEU A 31 -5.13 -1.89 9.35
CA LEU A 31 -5.60 -0.60 8.84
C LEU A 31 -6.77 -0.83 7.89
N ASP A 32 -7.74 0.09 7.87
CA ASP A 32 -8.79 0.08 6.85
C ASP A 32 -8.19 0.29 5.45
N ILE A 33 -8.73 -0.40 4.44
CA ILE A 33 -8.24 -0.33 3.07
C ILE A 33 -8.24 1.10 2.52
N ASN A 34 -9.22 1.93 2.87
CA ASN A 34 -9.32 3.31 2.39
C ASN A 34 -8.19 4.17 2.98
N THR A 35 -7.92 4.01 4.27
CA THR A 35 -6.80 4.67 4.94
C THR A 35 -5.48 4.17 4.37
N ALA A 36 -5.34 2.85 4.18
CA ALA A 36 -4.13 2.24 3.65
C ALA A 36 -3.82 2.76 2.24
N LYS A 37 -4.81 2.83 1.35
CA LYS A 37 -4.69 3.42 0.00
C LYS A 37 -4.17 4.86 0.05
N CYS A 38 -4.76 5.72 0.89
CA CYS A 38 -4.32 7.11 1.04
C CYS A 38 -2.86 7.19 1.53
N MET A 39 -2.49 6.41 2.54
CA MET A 39 -1.14 6.42 3.09
C MET A 39 -0.11 5.86 2.10
N LEU A 40 -0.42 4.76 1.40
CA LEU A 40 0.44 4.24 0.34
C LEU A 40 0.56 5.25 -0.80
N GLY A 41 -0.50 5.98 -1.14
CA GLY A 41 -0.43 7.02 -2.17
C GLY A 41 0.49 8.18 -1.79
N LEU A 42 0.51 8.54 -0.51
CA LEU A 42 1.45 9.56 -0.02
C LEU A 42 2.90 9.07 -0.02
N LEU A 43 3.14 7.81 0.33
CA LEU A 43 4.49 7.23 0.43
C LEU A 43 5.06 6.81 -0.94
N LEU A 44 4.26 6.07 -1.71
CA LEU A 44 4.65 5.39 -2.94
C LEU A 44 4.17 6.12 -4.19
N GLY A 45 3.18 7.01 -4.11
CA GLY A 45 2.61 7.65 -5.31
C GLY A 45 3.61 8.45 -6.15
N LYS A 46 4.76 8.85 -5.57
CA LYS A 46 5.86 9.50 -6.32
C LYS A 46 7.03 8.58 -6.65
N ILE A 47 7.14 7.43 -5.98
CA ILE A 47 8.31 6.55 -6.04
C ILE A 47 8.01 5.32 -6.90
N TRP A 48 6.77 4.84 -6.86
CA TRP A 48 6.34 3.59 -7.48
C TRP A 48 5.32 3.87 -8.60
N PRO A 49 5.76 3.88 -9.87
CA PRO A 49 4.89 4.10 -11.04
C PRO A 49 3.71 3.12 -11.17
N LEU A 50 3.81 1.91 -10.60
CA LEU A 50 2.71 0.94 -10.57
C LEU A 50 1.68 1.22 -9.46
N PHE A 51 1.95 2.17 -8.56
CA PHE A 51 1.03 2.52 -7.49
C PHE A 51 -0.41 2.82 -7.95
N PRO A 52 -0.68 3.65 -8.98
CA PRO A 52 -2.06 3.89 -9.43
C PRO A 52 -2.76 2.60 -9.89
N VAL A 53 -2.01 1.67 -10.47
CA VAL A 53 -2.55 0.38 -10.91
C VAL A 53 -2.83 -0.53 -9.70
N PHE A 54 -1.92 -0.56 -8.73
CA PHE A 54 -2.12 -1.23 -7.45
C PHE A 54 -3.31 -0.64 -6.67
N HIS A 55 -3.48 0.69 -6.68
CA HIS A 55 -4.62 1.37 -6.07
C HIS A 55 -5.94 0.91 -6.70
N GLN A 56 -5.99 0.83 -8.03
CA GLN A 56 -7.17 0.32 -8.75
C GLN A 56 -7.45 -1.14 -8.40
N PHE A 57 -6.42 -1.99 -8.31
CA PHE A 57 -6.57 -3.36 -7.84
C PHE A 57 -7.18 -3.41 -6.44
N LEU A 58 -6.68 -2.62 -5.49
CA LEU A 58 -7.24 -2.55 -4.14
C LEU A 58 -8.71 -2.10 -4.13
N GLU A 59 -9.11 -1.22 -5.05
CA GLU A 59 -10.50 -0.79 -5.21
C GLU A 59 -11.43 -1.87 -5.76
N GLN A 60 -10.93 -2.72 -6.65
CA GLN A 60 -11.68 -3.87 -7.17
C GLN A 60 -11.64 -5.06 -6.20
N SER A 61 -10.66 -5.09 -5.32
CA SER A 61 -10.47 -6.16 -4.37
C SER A 61 -11.56 -6.19 -3.28
N LYS A 62 -11.83 -7.39 -2.77
CA LYS A 62 -12.72 -7.62 -1.63
C LYS A 62 -12.08 -7.27 -0.27
N TYR A 63 -10.82 -6.82 -0.26
CA TYR A 63 -10.08 -6.54 0.96
C TYR A 63 -10.59 -5.26 1.63
N LYS A 64 -11.11 -5.40 2.86
CA LYS A 64 -11.58 -4.26 3.66
C LYS A 64 -10.51 -3.70 4.58
N VAL A 65 -9.51 -4.50 4.92
CA VAL A 65 -8.44 -4.13 5.84
C VAL A 65 -7.11 -4.73 5.36
N ILE A 66 -6.02 -4.02 5.64
CA ILE A 66 -4.63 -4.47 5.41
C ILE A 66 -3.97 -4.61 6.78
N ASN A 67 -3.45 -5.80 7.08
CA ASN A 67 -2.69 -6.01 8.32
C ASN A 67 -1.26 -5.46 8.20
N LYS A 68 -0.55 -5.34 9.32
CA LYS A 68 0.82 -4.82 9.35
C LYS A 68 1.78 -5.61 8.44
N ASP A 69 1.69 -6.93 8.43
CA ASP A 69 2.56 -7.79 7.63
C ASP A 69 2.31 -7.58 6.12
N GLN A 70 1.04 -7.56 5.70
CA GLN A 70 0.61 -7.25 4.33
C GLN A 70 1.12 -5.87 3.90
N TRP A 71 0.98 -4.86 4.76
CA TRP A 71 1.49 -3.52 4.51
C TRP A 71 3.02 -3.51 4.30
N CYS A 72 3.77 -4.17 5.19
CA CYS A 72 5.22 -4.28 5.06
C CYS A 72 5.63 -4.99 3.76
N ASN A 73 4.94 -6.07 3.39
CA ASN A 73 5.17 -6.78 2.14
C ASN A 73 4.88 -5.90 0.91
N VAL A 74 3.79 -5.12 0.91
CA VAL A 74 3.50 -4.17 -0.19
C VAL A 74 4.60 -3.12 -0.34
N LEU A 75 5.09 -2.57 0.78
CA LEU A 75 6.19 -1.62 0.75
C LEU A 75 7.48 -2.26 0.25
N GLU A 76 7.78 -3.48 0.67
CA GLU A 76 8.95 -4.22 0.20
C GLU A 76 8.83 -4.52 -1.30
N PHE A 77 7.69 -5.05 -1.74
CA PHE A 77 7.37 -5.30 -3.14
C PHE A 77 7.58 -4.05 -4.01
N SER A 78 7.11 -2.89 -3.57
CA SER A 78 7.29 -1.64 -4.32
C SER A 78 8.76 -1.21 -4.50
N ARG A 79 9.68 -1.74 -3.67
CA ARG A 79 11.11 -1.44 -3.68
C ARG A 79 11.93 -2.55 -4.34
N THR A 80 11.53 -3.80 -4.17
CA THR A 80 12.26 -4.98 -4.66
C THR A 80 11.79 -5.39 -6.05
N ILE A 81 10.51 -5.23 -6.35
CA ILE A 81 9.92 -5.69 -7.60
C ILE A 81 10.00 -4.62 -8.68
N ASN A 82 10.49 -5.03 -9.85
CA ASN A 82 10.57 -4.17 -11.02
C ASN A 82 9.19 -3.80 -11.58
N LEU A 83 9.13 -2.69 -12.31
CA LEU A 83 7.92 -2.18 -12.95
C LEU A 83 7.27 -3.15 -13.94
N ASP A 84 8.08 -4.04 -14.50
CA ASP A 84 7.65 -5.06 -15.47
C ASP A 84 7.34 -6.39 -14.78
N LEU A 85 7.41 -6.45 -13.44
CA LEU A 85 7.20 -7.65 -12.62
C LEU A 85 8.14 -8.82 -13.00
N SER A 86 9.19 -8.57 -13.78
CA SER A 86 10.05 -9.63 -14.33
C SER A 86 10.97 -10.29 -13.28
N ASN A 87 11.14 -9.69 -12.09
CA ASN A 87 11.80 -10.36 -10.95
C ASN A 87 10.83 -10.84 -9.87
N TYR A 88 9.52 -10.81 -10.15
CA TYR A 88 8.54 -11.36 -9.23
C TYR A 88 8.64 -12.88 -9.23
N ASP A 89 8.80 -13.45 -8.03
CA ASP A 89 8.84 -14.88 -7.78
C ASP A 89 7.51 -15.30 -7.18
N GLU A 90 6.70 -16.05 -7.95
CA GLU A 90 5.36 -16.52 -7.57
C GLU A 90 5.40 -17.62 -6.51
N ASP A 91 6.52 -18.35 -6.40
CA ASP A 91 6.81 -19.28 -5.31
C ASP A 91 7.40 -18.57 -4.07
N GLY A 92 7.51 -17.24 -4.11
CA GLY A 92 8.05 -16.42 -3.04
C GLY A 92 7.17 -16.43 -1.78
N ALA A 93 7.74 -15.98 -0.66
CA ALA A 93 7.00 -15.84 0.61
C ALA A 93 6.06 -14.62 0.63
N TRP A 94 5.60 -14.18 -0.54
CA TRP A 94 4.70 -13.05 -0.66
C TRP A 94 3.29 -13.45 -0.21
N PRO A 95 2.51 -12.51 0.32
CA PRO A 95 1.13 -12.77 0.63
C PRO A 95 0.28 -12.85 -0.64
N VAL A 96 -0.76 -13.67 -0.58
CA VAL A 96 -1.77 -13.89 -1.64
C VAL A 96 -2.32 -12.58 -2.25
N LEU A 97 -2.38 -11.50 -1.46
CA LEU A 97 -2.75 -10.16 -1.94
C LEU A 97 -1.88 -9.70 -3.13
N LEU A 98 -0.57 -9.94 -3.06
CA LEU A 98 0.39 -9.57 -4.08
C LEU A 98 0.33 -10.53 -5.26
N ASP A 99 0.14 -11.83 -5.02
CA ASP A 99 -0.09 -12.80 -6.10
C ASP A 99 -1.31 -12.43 -6.93
N GLU A 100 -2.44 -12.15 -6.29
CA GLU A 100 -3.67 -11.68 -6.94
C GLU A 100 -3.44 -10.36 -7.69
N PHE A 101 -2.62 -9.46 -7.16
CA PHE A 101 -2.27 -8.21 -7.84
C PHE A 101 -1.45 -8.46 -9.11
N VAL A 102 -0.43 -9.33 -9.04
CA VAL A 102 0.43 -9.66 -10.18
C VAL A 102 -0.38 -10.36 -11.26
N GLU A 103 -1.23 -11.31 -10.89
CA GLU A 103 -2.14 -11.99 -11.82
C GLU A 103 -3.08 -10.99 -12.49
N TRP A 104 -3.75 -10.13 -11.71
CA TRP A 104 -4.65 -9.09 -12.23
C TRP A 104 -3.93 -8.10 -13.14
N TYR A 105 -2.70 -7.72 -12.81
CA TYR A 105 -1.88 -6.82 -13.63
C TYR A 105 -1.51 -7.47 -14.97
N LYS A 106 -1.08 -8.73 -14.95
CA LYS A 106 -0.72 -9.48 -16.17
C LYS A 106 -1.93 -9.64 -17.09
N ASP A 107 -3.10 -9.99 -16.54
CA ASP A 107 -4.36 -10.08 -17.30
C ASP A 107 -4.71 -8.75 -17.99
N LYS A 108 -4.61 -7.64 -17.24
CA LYS A 108 -4.82 -6.27 -17.75
C LYS A 108 -3.88 -5.86 -18.87
N GLN A 109 -2.64 -6.34 -18.88
CA GLN A 109 -1.65 -6.03 -19.92
C GLN A 109 -1.83 -6.88 -21.18
N MET A 110 -2.53 -8.01 -21.08
CA MET A 110 -2.72 -8.96 -22.18
C MET A 110 -4.03 -8.72 -22.95
N SER A 111 -4.87 -7.78 -22.51
CA SER A 111 -6.10 -7.32 -23.16
C SER A 111 -5.95 -5.98 -23.86
#